data_AF-A0A381DIC8-F1
#
_entry.id   AF-A0A381DIC8-F1
#
_cell.length_a   1.000
_cell.length_b   1.000
_cell.length_c   1.000
_cell.angle_alpha   90.00
_cell.angle_beta   90.00
_cell.angle_gamma   90.00
#
_symmetry.space_group_name_H-M   'P 1'
#
loop_
_entity.id
_entity.type
_entity.pdbx_description
1 polymer ?
#
loop_
_entity_poly.entity_id
_entity_poly.type
_entity_poly.pdbx_seq_one_letter_code
_entity_poly.pdbx_strand_id
1 'polypeptide(L)'
;MQIIGDRLINYEPLTYTKNPSNLHEHIVFDYDEKNIQLALNSNLKFSLIVNDSYEAIMANALGAKFIIIKNENIIHEIQNLATYYLFDSKIAMIVNDKNDILRAIKLRIDAVIYRRAIKNGNF
;
A
#
# COMPACT_ATOMS: atom_id res chain seq x y z
N MET A 1 -3.98 0.41 -13.68
CA MET A 1 -3.67 1.24 -12.51
C MET A 1 -4.95 1.67 -11.81
N GLN A 2 -5.06 1.44 -10.50
CA GLN A 2 -6.13 1.95 -9.64
C GLN A 2 -5.73 3.32 -9.08
N ILE A 3 -6.69 4.23 -8.89
CA ILE A 3 -6.44 5.57 -8.36
C ILE A 3 -7.30 5.76 -7.10
N ILE A 4 -6.66 6.05 -5.98
CA ILE A 4 -7.31 6.30 -4.68
C ILE A 4 -7.10 7.76 -4.30
N GLY A 5 -8.17 8.47 -3.94
CA GLY A 5 -8.07 9.86 -3.47
C GLY A 5 -8.20 10.94 -4.52
N ASP A 6 -8.51 10.61 -5.77
CA ASP A 6 -8.86 11.65 -6.75
C ASP A 6 -10.24 12.27 -6.42
N ARG A 7 -10.45 13.54 -6.79
CA ARG A 7 -11.71 14.25 -6.50
C ARG A 7 -12.88 13.75 -7.35
N LEU A 8 -12.61 13.10 -8.49
CA LEU A 8 -13.61 12.62 -9.45
C LEU A 8 -13.88 11.12 -9.32
N ILE A 9 -13.09 10.40 -8.52
CA ILE A 9 -13.14 8.94 -8.42
C ILE A 9 -13.54 8.56 -6.99
N ASN A 10 -14.66 7.85 -6.84
CA ASN A 10 -15.06 7.32 -5.53
C ASN A 10 -14.01 6.34 -5.00
N TYR A 11 -13.69 6.47 -3.72
CA TYR A 11 -12.73 5.60 -3.05
C TYR A 11 -13.10 5.41 -1.58
N GLU A 12 -12.61 4.32 -1.02
CA GLU A 12 -12.63 4.07 0.42
C GLU A 12 -11.39 4.73 1.04
N PRO A 13 -11.55 5.62 2.04
CA PRO A 13 -10.43 6.27 2.68
C PRO A 13 -9.57 5.25 3.45
N LEU A 14 -8.28 5.54 3.50
CA LEU A 14 -7.30 4.76 4.23
C LEU A 14 -6.98 5.46 5.54
N THR A 15 -6.69 4.70 6.59
CA THR A 15 -6.26 5.26 7.88
C THR A 15 -4.89 4.72 8.23
N TYR A 16 -3.89 5.61 8.26
CA TYR A 16 -2.58 5.25 8.77
C TYR A 16 -2.63 5.13 10.29
N THR A 17 -1.99 4.09 10.81
CA THR A 17 -1.87 3.88 12.25
C THR A 17 -0.56 3.21 12.62
N LYS A 18 -0.07 3.47 13.83
CA LYS A 18 1.00 2.69 14.45
C LYS A 18 0.47 1.54 15.31
N ASN A 19 -0.84 1.50 15.52
CA ASN A 19 -1.54 0.47 16.29
C ASN A 19 -2.94 0.23 15.69
N PRO A 20 -3.19 -0.94 15.09
CA PRO A 20 -4.45 -1.24 14.41
C PRO A 20 -5.62 -1.55 15.36
N SER A 21 -5.40 -1.53 16.68
CA SER A 21 -6.43 -1.88 17.66
C SER A 21 -7.68 -1.00 17.54
N ASN A 22 -8.86 -1.62 17.56
CA ASN A 22 -10.18 -0.95 17.56
C ASN A 22 -10.52 -0.12 16.31
N LEU A 23 -9.91 -0.44 15.16
CA LEU A 23 -10.25 0.20 13.89
C LEU A 23 -11.16 -0.70 13.04
N HIS A 24 -12.05 -0.10 12.27
CA HIS A 24 -12.98 -0.80 11.37
C HIS A 24 -12.82 -0.39 9.89
N GLU A 25 -11.95 0.59 9.62
CA GLU A 25 -11.66 1.08 8.26
C GLU A 25 -10.49 0.29 7.64
N HIS A 26 -10.23 0.49 6.34
CA HIS A 26 -9.00 -0.01 5.71
C HIS A 26 -7.78 0.72 6.31
N ILE A 27 -6.95 -0.03 7.03
CA ILE A 27 -5.77 0.49 7.72
C ILE A 27 -4.49 0.38 6.88
N VAL A 28 -3.58 1.31 7.09
CA VAL A 28 -2.23 1.34 6.51
C VAL A 28 -1.21 1.44 7.64
N PHE A 29 -0.17 0.60 7.61
CA PHE A 29 0.92 0.67 8.58
C PHE A 29 2.21 0.11 7.98
N ASP A 30 3.35 0.46 8.55
CA ASP A 30 4.64 -0.12 8.16
C ASP A 30 4.69 -1.61 8.52
N TYR A 31 5.44 -2.40 7.75
CA TYR A 31 5.61 -3.82 8.02
C TYR A 31 6.10 -4.03 9.46
N ASP A 32 5.24 -4.62 10.30
CA ASP A 32 5.47 -4.88 11.72
C ASP A 32 4.65 -6.11 12.10
N GLU A 33 5.33 -7.20 12.47
CA GLU A 33 4.69 -8.51 12.70
C GLU A 33 3.59 -8.45 13.77
N LYS A 34 3.79 -7.64 14.80
CA LYS A 34 2.81 -7.46 15.88
C LYS A 34 1.52 -6.82 15.34
N ASN A 35 1.64 -5.74 14.58
CA ASN A 35 0.48 -5.06 13.99
C ASN A 35 -0.19 -5.92 12.90
N ILE A 36 0.60 -6.67 12.11
CA ILE A 36 0.09 -7.65 11.15
C ILE A 36 -0.78 -8.69 11.87
N GLN A 37 -0.28 -9.30 12.94
CA GLN A 37 -1.02 -10.31 13.68
C GLN A 37 -2.32 -9.76 14.28
N LEU A 38 -2.30 -8.51 14.79
CA LEU A 38 -3.50 -7.84 15.29
C LEU A 38 -4.53 -7.63 14.18
N ALA A 39 -4.11 -7.19 13.00
CA ALA A 39 -4.97 -6.98 11.85
C ALA A 39 -5.60 -8.30 11.38
N LEU A 40 -4.81 -9.36 11.28
CA LEU A 40 -5.29 -10.70 10.89
C LEU A 40 -6.30 -11.25 11.90
N ASN A 41 -5.98 -11.22 13.19
CA ASN A 41 -6.86 -11.74 14.25
C ASN A 41 -8.19 -10.99 14.34
N SER A 42 -8.18 -9.71 13.97
CA SER A 42 -9.36 -8.85 13.97
C SER A 42 -10.06 -8.80 12.61
N ASN A 43 -9.61 -9.61 11.63
CA ASN A 43 -10.10 -9.65 10.25
C ASN A 43 -10.19 -8.25 9.60
N LEU A 44 -9.19 -7.41 9.88
CA LEU A 44 -9.12 -6.06 9.32
C LEU A 44 -8.60 -6.11 7.90
N LYS A 45 -9.11 -5.21 7.09
CA LYS A 45 -8.53 -4.95 5.78
C LYS A 45 -7.33 -4.03 5.95
N PHE A 46 -6.18 -4.46 5.48
CA PHE A 46 -4.95 -3.71 5.66
C PHE A 46 -4.12 -3.60 4.38
N SER A 47 -3.20 -2.64 4.39
CA SER A 47 -2.14 -2.45 3.42
C SER A 47 -0.84 -2.18 4.17
N LEU A 48 0.26 -2.69 3.63
CA LEU A 48 1.56 -2.59 4.27
C LEU A 48 2.46 -1.64 3.51
N ILE A 49 3.18 -0.81 4.24
CA ILE A 49 4.33 -0.08 3.71
C ILE A 49 5.55 -0.97 3.89
N VAL A 50 6.28 -1.17 2.80
CA VAL A 50 7.41 -2.10 2.74
C VAL A 50 8.71 -1.40 2.35
N ASN A 51 9.83 -1.95 2.82
CA ASN A 51 11.18 -1.41 2.61
C ASN A 51 12.08 -2.34 1.80
N ASP A 52 11.65 -3.59 1.58
CA ASP A 52 12.38 -4.56 0.76
C ASP A 52 11.45 -5.60 0.10
N SER A 53 12.06 -6.47 -0.70
CA SER A 53 11.39 -7.55 -1.41
C SER A 53 10.82 -8.64 -0.51
N TYR A 54 11.45 -8.90 0.63
CA TYR A 54 10.97 -9.91 1.57
C TYR A 54 9.64 -9.45 2.17
N GLU A 55 9.58 -8.22 2.67
CA GLU A 55 8.36 -7.60 3.19
C GLU A 55 7.26 -7.53 2.11
N ALA A 56 7.62 -7.28 0.85
CA ALA A 56 6.65 -7.26 -0.26
C ALA A 56 6.02 -8.65 -0.52
N ILE A 57 6.84 -9.71 -0.56
CA ILE A 57 6.34 -11.09 -0.72
C ILE A 57 5.47 -11.47 0.46
N MET A 58 5.91 -11.16 1.68
CA MET A 58 5.15 -11.43 2.89
C MET A 58 3.83 -10.67 2.88
N ALA A 59 3.81 -9.39 2.51
CA ALA A 59 2.61 -8.59 2.41
C ALA A 59 1.58 -9.21 1.46
N ASN A 60 2.02 -9.74 0.31
CA ASN A 60 1.13 -10.47 -0.60
C ASN A 60 0.59 -11.75 0.04
N ALA A 61 1.46 -12.58 0.62
CA ALA A 61 1.06 -13.83 1.26
C ALA A 61 0.10 -13.63 2.44
N LEU A 62 0.21 -12.51 3.15
CA LEU A 62 -0.64 -12.14 4.28
C LEU A 62 -1.97 -11.50 3.84
N GLY A 63 -2.19 -11.29 2.54
CA GLY A 63 -3.43 -10.73 2.00
C GLY A 63 -3.53 -9.20 2.10
N ALA A 64 -2.39 -8.49 2.16
CA ALA A 64 -2.41 -7.03 2.13
C ALA A 64 -3.02 -6.54 0.81
N LYS A 65 -3.96 -5.59 0.86
CA LYS A 65 -4.62 -5.09 -0.36
C LYS A 65 -3.66 -4.26 -1.23
N PHE A 66 -2.78 -3.49 -0.60
CA PHE A 66 -1.76 -2.69 -1.26
C PHE A 66 -0.41 -2.94 -0.60
N ILE A 67 0.62 -3.09 -1.42
CA ILE A 67 2.03 -3.07 -1.03
C ILE A 67 2.55 -1.68 -1.38
N ILE A 68 2.67 -0.82 -0.38
CA ILE A 68 3.00 0.59 -0.56
C ILE A 68 4.51 0.76 -0.49
N ILE A 69 5.12 1.18 -1.59
CA ILE A 69 6.56 1.39 -1.67
C ILE A 69 6.86 2.87 -1.42
N LYS A 70 7.65 3.16 -0.38
CA LYS A 70 8.15 4.53 -0.10
C LYS A 70 9.45 4.85 -0.84
N ASN A 71 10.32 3.85 -1.00
CA ASN A 71 11.64 4.03 -1.59
C ASN A 71 11.62 3.59 -3.07
N GLU A 72 11.82 4.51 -4.00
CA GLU A 72 11.81 4.17 -5.43
C GLU A 72 12.92 3.18 -5.83
N ASN A 73 14.00 3.08 -5.04
CA ASN A 73 15.14 2.21 -5.34
C ASN A 73 14.77 0.71 -5.38
N ILE A 74 13.73 0.29 -4.64
CA ILE A 74 13.29 -1.11 -4.58
C ILE A 74 12.16 -1.42 -5.57
N ILE A 75 11.60 -0.40 -6.24
CA ILE A 75 10.44 -0.57 -7.13
C ILE A 75 10.76 -1.53 -8.27
N HIS A 76 11.93 -1.39 -8.90
CA HIS A 76 12.31 -2.26 -10.02
C HIS A 76 12.44 -3.72 -9.59
N GLU A 77 12.97 -3.96 -8.39
CA GLU A 77 13.10 -5.30 -7.83
C GLU A 77 11.72 -5.90 -7.53
N ILE A 78 10.87 -5.16 -6.83
CA ILE A 78 9.52 -5.60 -6.47
C ILE A 78 8.64 -5.82 -7.70
N GLN A 79 8.78 -5.01 -8.76
CA GLN A 79 8.05 -5.20 -10.02
C GLN A 79 8.46 -6.47 -10.77
N ASN A 80 9.74 -6.84 -10.70
CA ASN A 80 10.19 -8.11 -11.26
C ASN A 80 9.58 -9.29 -10.48
N LEU A 81 9.48 -9.18 -9.15
CA LEU A 81 8.80 -10.18 -8.33
C LEU A 81 7.29 -10.24 -8.61
N ALA A 82 6.65 -9.10 -8.83
CA ALA A 82 5.22 -9.00 -9.10
C ALA A 82 4.77 -9.83 -10.31
N THR A 83 5.63 -9.92 -11.31
CA THR A 83 5.37 -10.70 -12.53
C THR A 83 5.15 -12.20 -12.22
N TYR A 84 5.71 -12.71 -11.12
CA TYR A 84 5.69 -14.14 -10.80
C TYR A 84 5.09 -14.49 -9.44
N TYR A 85 5.02 -13.54 -8.49
CA TYR A 85 4.75 -13.84 -7.08
C TYR A 85 3.70 -12.95 -6.40
N LEU A 86 3.39 -11.75 -6.92
CA LEU A 86 2.50 -10.78 -6.25
C LEU A 86 1.16 -10.61 -6.99
N PHE A 87 0.37 -11.68 -7.06
CA PHE A 87 -0.87 -11.69 -7.85
C PHE A 87 -2.08 -11.09 -7.12
N ASP A 88 -2.15 -11.26 -5.80
CA ASP A 88 -3.34 -10.92 -5.01
C ASP A 88 -3.30 -9.47 -4.49
N SER A 89 -2.09 -8.95 -4.26
CA SER A 89 -1.85 -7.57 -3.87
C SER A 89 -1.60 -6.66 -5.08
N LYS A 90 -1.82 -5.36 -4.88
CA LYS A 90 -1.42 -4.32 -5.85
C LYS A 90 -0.22 -3.55 -5.33
N ILE A 91 0.78 -3.35 -6.18
CA ILE A 91 1.89 -2.45 -5.84
C ILE A 91 1.39 -1.01 -5.93
N ALA A 92 1.62 -0.25 -4.87
CA ALA A 92 1.09 1.10 -4.72
C ALA A 92 2.17 2.14 -4.43
N MET A 93 1.97 3.35 -4.95
CA MET A 93 2.82 4.51 -4.67
C MET A 93 1.99 5.66 -4.13
N ILE A 94 2.52 6.38 -3.14
CA ILE A 94 1.89 7.59 -2.61
C ILE A 94 2.19 8.75 -3.56
N VAL A 95 1.16 9.49 -3.96
CA VAL A 95 1.28 10.60 -4.92
C VAL A 95 0.68 11.88 -4.37
N ASN A 96 1.17 13.03 -4.82
CA ASN A 96 0.62 14.34 -4.46
C ASN A 96 -0.06 15.02 -5.65
N ASP A 97 0.49 14.82 -6.84
CA ASP A 97 0.07 15.53 -8.05
C ASP A 97 0.14 14.66 -9.31
N LYS A 98 -0.13 15.29 -10.45
CA LYS A 98 -0.11 14.65 -11.77
C LYS A 98 1.27 14.12 -12.15
N ASN A 99 2.35 14.80 -11.77
CA ASN A 99 3.71 14.39 -12.14
C ASN A 99 4.09 13.08 -11.44
N ASP A 100 3.70 12.93 -10.18
CA ASP A 100 3.87 11.67 -9.44
C ASP A 100 3.12 10.52 -10.11
N ILE A 101 1.91 10.76 -10.62
CA ILE A 101 1.14 9.74 -11.39
C ILE A 101 1.86 9.38 -12.68
N LEU A 102 2.36 10.36 -13.44
CA LEU A 102 3.12 10.10 -14.66
C LEU A 102 4.40 9.30 -14.37
N ARG A 103 5.03 9.52 -13.21
CA ARG A 103 6.15 8.68 -12.74
C ARG A 103 5.70 7.26 -12.43
N ALA A 104 4.58 7.09 -11.72
CA ALA A 104 4.00 5.78 -11.41
C ALA A 104 3.71 4.96 -12.67
N ILE A 105 3.21 5.60 -13.74
CA ILE A 105 2.96 4.96 -15.04
C ILE A 105 4.27 4.43 -15.65
N LYS A 106 5.35 5.23 -15.64
CA LYS A 106 6.66 4.79 -16.15
C LYS A 106 7.21 3.60 -15.36
N LEU A 107 6.96 3.60 -14.06
CA LEU A 107 7.33 2.53 -13.13
C LEU A 107 6.37 1.33 -13.16
N ARG A 108 5.29 1.38 -13.98
CA ARG A 108 4.27 0.34 -14.14
C ARG A 108 3.50 -0.02 -12.86
N ILE A 109 3.35 0.95 -11.95
CA ILE A 109 2.70 0.76 -10.65
C ILE A 109 1.20 0.41 -10.82
N ASP A 110 0.71 -0.55 -10.05
CA ASP A 110 -0.68 -1.03 -10.12
C ASP A 110 -1.68 -0.08 -9.50
N ALA A 111 -1.28 0.70 -8.50
CA ALA A 111 -2.14 1.65 -7.80
C ALA A 111 -1.40 2.94 -7.40
N VAL A 112 -2.09 4.07 -7.49
CA VAL A 112 -1.61 5.32 -6.90
C VAL A 112 -2.58 5.74 -5.81
N ILE A 113 -2.01 6.17 -4.68
CA ILE A 113 -2.77 6.61 -3.52
C ILE A 113 -2.40 8.06 -3.26
N TYR A 114 -3.35 8.97 -3.51
CA TYR A 114 -3.12 10.35 -3.14
C TYR A 114 -2.90 10.45 -1.63
N ARG A 115 -1.91 11.23 -1.21
CA ARG A 115 -1.62 11.46 0.22
C ARG A 115 -2.87 11.84 1.02
N ARG A 116 -3.74 12.70 0.45
CA ARG A 116 -5.01 13.12 1.08
C ARG A 116 -6.02 12.00 1.32
N ALA A 117 -5.86 10.84 0.68
CA ALA A 117 -6.71 9.67 0.94
C ALA A 117 -6.31 8.91 2.21
N ILE A 118 -5.12 9.18 2.76
CA ILE A 118 -4.64 8.52 3.97
C ILE A 118 -4.80 9.48 5.15
N LYS A 119 -5.74 9.18 6.04
CA LYS A 119 -5.91 9.89 7.32
C LYS A 119 -4.73 9.57 8.24
N ASN A 120 -4.33 10.55 9.05
CA ASN A 120 -3.26 10.43 10.08
C ASN A 120 -1.86 10.04 9.56
N GLY A 121 -1.66 9.99 8.23
CA GLY A 121 -0.40 9.63 7.62
C GLY A 121 0.54 10.83 7.48
N ASN A 122 1.70 10.77 8.12
CA ASN A 122 2.81 11.70 7.88
C ASN A 122 3.79 11.05 6.89
N PHE A 123 3.43 11.09 5.61
CA PHE A 123 4.28 10.60 4.51
C PHE A 123 5.20 11.68 3.96
#